data_AF-A0A7S0Z041-F1
#
_entry.id   AF-A0A7S0Z041-F1
#
_cell.length_a   1.000
_cell.length_b   1.000
_cell.length_c   1.000
_cell.angle_alpha   90.00
_cell.angle_beta   90.00
_cell.angle_gamma   90.00
#
_symmetry.space_group_name_H-M   'P 1'
#
loop_
_entity.id
_entity.type
_entity.pdbx_description
1 polymer ?
#
loop_
_entity_poly.entity_id
_entity_poly.type
_entity_poly.pdbx_seq_one_letter_code
_entity_poly.pdbx_strand_id
1 'polypeptide(L)'
;MLFEALDVDSVGKLGFQQLHENLKQLNFTPRIHLSEEDYEDMLKNAGMDEYVHEDIGIVEFEELLRSELARHVQRSLAKKVMGMDPEHDEGHPKMLAIKLLHQMIDESTDKLDELESALNDAAAVPTNASLTRRQLVKRASRMMLKEQFRHAWLDSSSIG
;
A
#
# COMPACT_ATOMS: atom_id res chain seq x y z
N MET A 1 11.75 12.07 -11.83
CA MET A 1 10.64 11.51 -11.02
C MET A 1 10.12 12.61 -10.08
N LEU A 2 8.93 12.47 -9.46
CA LEU A 2 8.37 13.52 -8.59
C LEU A 2 9.31 13.86 -7.41
N PHE A 3 9.93 12.85 -6.82
CA PHE A 3 10.94 13.04 -5.77
C PHE A 3 12.08 13.95 -6.22
N GLU A 4 12.68 13.70 -7.38
CA GLU A 4 13.77 14.54 -7.94
C GLU A 4 13.33 15.98 -8.23
N ALA A 5 12.04 16.20 -8.52
CA ALA A 5 11.50 17.54 -8.70
C ALA A 5 11.31 18.29 -7.36
N LEU A 6 11.18 17.54 -6.26
CA LEU A 6 11.07 18.06 -4.90
C LEU A 6 12.44 18.14 -4.20
N ASP A 7 13.41 17.32 -4.57
CA ASP A 7 14.79 17.30 -4.05
C ASP A 7 15.67 18.32 -4.81
N VAL A 8 15.32 19.60 -4.67
CA VAL A 8 15.94 20.70 -5.44
C VAL A 8 17.44 20.84 -5.17
N ASP A 9 17.90 20.50 -3.98
CA ASP A 9 19.31 20.52 -3.58
C ASP A 9 20.05 19.20 -3.85
N SER A 10 19.35 18.17 -4.34
CA SER A 10 19.92 16.86 -4.70
C SER A 10 20.64 16.18 -3.52
N VAL A 11 20.12 16.37 -2.30
CA VAL A 11 20.66 15.76 -1.08
C VAL A 11 20.18 14.31 -0.95
N GLY A 12 19.13 13.93 -1.68
CA GLY A 12 18.55 12.59 -1.65
C GLY A 12 17.64 12.37 -0.45
N LYS A 13 17.25 13.44 0.25
CA LYS A 13 16.39 13.41 1.42
C LYS A 13 15.44 14.62 1.40
N LEU A 14 14.23 14.44 1.93
CA LEU A 14 13.22 15.48 2.02
C LEU A 14 12.69 15.59 3.44
N GLY A 15 12.88 16.74 4.07
CA GLY A 15 12.18 17.10 5.30
C GLY A 15 10.83 17.76 5.01
N PHE A 16 9.99 17.91 6.05
CA PHE A 16 8.69 18.58 5.95
C PHE A 16 8.79 19.97 5.28
N GLN A 17 9.71 20.81 5.75
CA GLN A 17 9.82 22.18 5.26
C GLN A 17 10.19 22.24 3.76
N GLN A 18 11.07 21.35 3.32
CA GLN A 18 11.46 21.24 1.92
C GLN A 18 10.30 20.72 1.06
N LEU A 19 9.62 19.67 1.53
CA LEU A 19 8.43 19.14 0.86
C LEU A 19 7.33 20.21 0.74
N HIS A 20 7.04 20.93 1.82
CA HIS A 20 6.03 21.98 1.88
C HIS A 20 6.31 23.11 0.88
N GLU A 21 7.53 23.63 0.86
CA GLU A 21 7.91 24.71 -0.05
C GLU A 21 7.98 24.24 -1.50
N ASN A 22 8.49 23.04 -1.76
CA ASN A 22 8.66 22.55 -3.12
C ASN A 22 7.33 22.08 -3.74
N LEU A 23 6.38 21.58 -2.94
CA LEU A 23 5.01 21.30 -3.40
C LEU A 23 4.29 22.56 -3.90
N LYS A 24 4.51 23.72 -3.25
CA LYS A 24 3.92 24.99 -3.70
C LYS A 24 4.44 25.41 -5.08
N GLN A 25 5.66 25.02 -5.43
CA GLN A 25 6.29 25.37 -6.71
C GLN A 25 5.76 24.53 -7.87
N LEU A 26 5.16 23.37 -7.60
CA LEU A 26 4.74 22.41 -8.64
C LEU A 26 3.48 22.81 -9.44
N ASN A 27 2.97 24.04 -9.32
CA ASN A 27 1.87 24.58 -10.13
C ASN A 27 0.62 23.67 -10.24
N PHE A 28 0.36 22.83 -9.24
CA PHE A 28 -0.85 22.03 -9.20
C PHE A 28 -2.10 22.90 -9.08
N THR A 29 -3.20 22.44 -9.69
CA THR A 29 -4.53 23.07 -9.60
C THR A 29 -5.54 22.05 -9.10
N PRO A 30 -6.11 22.21 -7.89
CA PRO A 30 -5.82 23.27 -6.90
C PRO A 30 -4.41 23.17 -6.32
N ARG A 31 -3.88 24.27 -5.78
CA ARG A 31 -2.60 24.28 -5.08
C ARG A 31 -2.67 23.33 -3.88
N ILE A 32 -1.64 22.50 -3.73
CA ILE A 32 -1.52 21.60 -2.61
C ILE A 32 -1.01 22.41 -1.41
N HIS A 33 -1.79 22.44 -0.35
CA HIS A 33 -1.40 22.98 0.94
C HIS A 33 -1.27 21.81 1.90
N LEU A 34 -0.05 21.57 2.36
CA LEU A 34 0.26 20.51 3.31
C LEU A 34 0.65 21.17 4.65
N SER A 35 -0.16 21.01 5.69
CA SER A 35 0.23 21.45 7.03
C SER A 35 1.20 20.45 7.67
N GLU A 36 1.84 20.85 8.76
CA GLU A 36 2.72 19.96 9.54
C GLU A 36 1.92 18.81 10.14
N GLU A 37 0.72 19.10 10.65
CA GLU A 37 -0.23 18.09 11.14
C GLU A 37 -0.62 17.08 10.04
N ASP A 38 -0.90 17.56 8.81
CA ASP A 38 -1.19 16.68 7.68
C ASP A 38 0.01 15.77 7.36
N TYR A 39 1.23 16.30 7.42
CA TYR A 39 2.46 15.54 7.15
C TYR A 39 2.70 14.46 8.21
N GLU A 40 2.57 14.81 9.49
CA GLU A 40 2.65 13.84 10.59
C GLU A 40 1.60 12.74 10.44
N ASP A 41 0.36 13.11 10.10
CA ASP A 41 -0.71 12.16 9.89
C ASP A 41 -0.40 11.24 8.71
N MET A 42 0.14 11.76 7.61
CA MET A 42 0.56 10.92 6.48
C MET A 42 1.62 9.89 6.92
N LEU A 43 2.62 10.31 7.69
CA LEU A 43 3.66 9.41 8.22
C LEU A 43 3.08 8.35 9.15
N LYS A 44 2.24 8.74 10.11
CA LYS A 44 1.54 7.82 11.03
C LYS A 44 0.71 6.79 10.27
N ASN A 45 -0.02 7.24 9.24
CA ASN A 45 -0.84 6.35 8.41
C ASN A 45 -0.01 5.42 7.53
N ALA A 46 1.25 5.75 7.24
CA ALA A 46 2.19 4.89 6.54
C ALA A 46 2.99 3.98 7.49
N GLY A 47 2.81 4.08 8.81
CA GLY A 47 3.60 3.32 9.80
C GLY A 47 5.03 3.83 9.94
N MET A 48 5.25 5.13 9.67
CA MET A 48 6.56 5.78 9.59
C MET A 48 6.76 6.80 10.71
N ASP A 49 6.32 6.47 11.93
CA ASP A 49 6.31 7.35 13.09
C ASP A 49 7.72 7.86 13.46
N GLU A 50 8.76 7.08 13.17
CA GLU A 50 10.15 7.43 13.41
C GLU A 50 10.63 8.61 12.54
N TYR A 51 9.97 8.87 11.41
CA TYR A 51 10.36 9.93 10.47
C TYR A 51 9.68 11.28 10.72
N VAL A 52 8.88 11.41 11.77
CA VAL A 52 8.16 12.66 12.08
C VAL A 52 9.10 13.87 12.24
N HIS A 53 10.31 13.64 12.74
CA HIS A 53 11.35 14.67 12.89
C HIS A 53 12.61 14.38 12.07
N GLU A 54 12.54 13.44 11.14
CA GLU A 54 13.66 13.07 10.27
C GLU A 54 13.33 13.32 8.80
N ASP A 55 14.37 13.44 7.97
CA ASP A 55 14.19 13.56 6.53
C ASP A 55 14.00 12.18 5.91
N ILE A 56 13.02 12.07 5.02
CA ILE A 56 12.71 10.82 4.30
C ILE A 56 13.50 10.71 3.00
N GLY A 57 13.97 9.50 2.68
CA GLY A 57 14.60 9.20 1.40
C GLY A 57 13.59 8.92 0.30
N ILE A 58 14.09 8.56 -0.88
CA ILE A 58 13.22 8.23 -2.03
C ILE A 58 12.34 7.01 -1.78
N VAL A 59 12.85 6.00 -1.07
CA VAL A 59 12.11 4.76 -0.79
C VAL A 59 10.95 5.08 0.15
N GLU A 60 11.24 5.80 1.23
CA GLU A 60 10.26 6.20 2.23
C GLU A 60 9.19 7.13 1.62
N PHE A 61 9.61 8.05 0.74
CA PHE A 61 8.69 8.92 0.02
C PHE A 61 7.75 8.15 -0.92
N GLU A 62 8.25 7.14 -1.64
CA GLU A 62 7.42 6.30 -2.49
C GLU A 62 6.40 5.49 -1.69
N GLU A 63 6.78 4.99 -0.52
CA GLU A 63 5.89 4.29 0.41
C GLU A 63 4.81 5.23 0.94
N LEU A 64 5.19 6.42 1.39
CA LEU A 64 4.27 7.46 1.84
C LEU A 64 3.24 7.81 0.76
N LEU A 65 3.68 8.05 -0.47
CA LEU A 65 2.79 8.36 -1.59
C LEU A 65 1.86 7.19 -1.94
N ARG A 66 2.37 5.95 -1.88
CA ARG A 66 1.56 4.75 -2.14
C ARG A 66 0.46 4.61 -1.09
N SER A 67 0.78 4.83 0.18
CA SER A 67 -0.19 4.83 1.29
C SER A 67 -1.28 5.89 1.07
N GLU A 68 -0.89 7.14 0.77
CA GLU A 68 -1.86 8.21 0.56
C GLU A 68 -2.74 8.03 -0.68
N LEU A 69 -2.18 7.48 -1.77
CA LEU A 69 -2.96 7.12 -2.96
C LEU A 69 -3.98 6.02 -2.65
N ALA A 70 -3.59 4.99 -1.90
CA ALA A 70 -4.52 3.94 -1.46
C ALA A 70 -5.66 4.53 -0.62
N ARG A 71 -5.33 5.36 0.39
CA ARG A 71 -6.32 6.06 1.21
C ARG A 71 -7.23 6.98 0.40
N HIS A 72 -6.68 7.68 -0.60
CA HIS A 72 -7.47 8.51 -1.49
C HIS A 72 -8.49 7.69 -2.30
N VAL A 73 -8.06 6.55 -2.84
CA VAL A 73 -8.94 5.62 -3.56
C VAL A 73 -10.02 5.08 -2.64
N GLN A 74 -9.67 4.66 -1.42
CA GLN A 74 -10.62 4.18 -0.41
C GLN A 74 -11.66 5.25 -0.04
N ARG A 75 -11.23 6.49 0.23
CA ARG A 75 -12.14 7.62 0.52
C ARG A 75 -13.05 7.92 -0.66
N SER A 76 -12.51 7.93 -1.88
CA SER A 76 -13.28 8.17 -3.09
C SER A 76 -14.30 7.07 -3.36
N LEU A 77 -13.93 5.80 -3.12
CA LEU A 77 -14.83 4.66 -3.21
C LEU A 77 -15.95 4.79 -2.18
N ALA A 78 -15.61 5.07 -0.91
CA ALA A 78 -16.59 5.23 0.17
C ALA A 78 -17.59 6.36 -0.12
N LYS A 79 -17.12 7.52 -0.59
CA LYS A 79 -18.01 8.63 -1.00
C LYS A 79 -18.97 8.23 -2.10
N LYS A 80 -18.49 7.48 -3.12
CA LYS A 80 -19.36 6.97 -4.18
C LYS A 80 -20.39 6.00 -3.66
N VAL A 81 -20.02 5.09 -2.75
CA VAL A 81 -20.98 4.16 -2.12
C VAL A 81 -22.04 4.93 -1.33
N MET A 82 -21.65 5.91 -0.52
CA MET A 82 -22.59 6.68 0.30
C MET A 82 -23.52 7.59 -0.49
N GLY A 83 -23.13 7.98 -1.71
CA GLY A 83 -23.94 8.82 -2.61
C GLY A 83 -24.84 8.05 -3.56
N MET A 84 -24.77 6.71 -3.59
CA MET A 84 -25.67 5.89 -4.41
C MET A 84 -27.03 5.77 -3.71
N ASP A 85 -28.10 6.01 -4.47
CA ASP A 85 -29.45 5.81 -3.98
C ASP A 85 -29.72 4.30 -3.89
N PRO A 86 -29.97 3.75 -2.69
CA PRO A 86 -30.16 2.30 -2.51
C PRO A 86 -31.37 1.76 -3.27
N GLU A 87 -32.31 2.60 -3.69
CA GLU A 87 -33.53 2.17 -4.39
C GLU A 87 -33.41 2.19 -5.93
N HIS A 88 -32.37 2.81 -6.51
CA HIS A 88 -32.31 3.06 -7.96
C HIS A 88 -31.03 2.59 -8.67
N ASP A 89 -29.96 2.24 -7.96
CA ASP A 89 -28.66 2.00 -8.59
C ASP A 89 -28.19 0.53 -8.54
N GLU A 90 -28.14 -0.12 -9.71
CA GLU A 90 -27.50 -1.43 -9.93
C GLU A 90 -25.98 -1.44 -9.61
N GLY A 91 -25.41 -0.28 -9.25
CA GLY A 91 -24.00 -0.10 -8.89
C GLY A 91 -23.62 -0.60 -7.50
N HIS A 92 -24.59 -0.76 -6.58
CA HIS A 92 -24.33 -1.10 -5.18
C HIS A 92 -23.63 -2.46 -4.98
N PRO A 93 -24.04 -3.55 -5.66
CA PRO A 93 -23.35 -4.85 -5.57
C PRO A 93 -21.94 -4.82 -6.17
N LYS A 94 -21.74 -4.06 -7.26
CA LYS A 94 -20.43 -3.92 -7.93
C LYS A 94 -19.45 -3.19 -7.02
N MET A 95 -19.90 -2.14 -6.35
CA MET A 95 -19.07 -1.38 -5.41
C MET A 95 -18.74 -2.17 -4.13
N LEU A 96 -19.70 -2.95 -3.62
CA LEU A 96 -19.44 -3.88 -2.53
C LEU A 96 -18.40 -4.93 -2.93
N ALA A 97 -18.51 -5.50 -4.13
CA ALA A 97 -17.51 -6.44 -4.65
C ALA A 97 -16.12 -5.80 -4.78
N ILE A 98 -16.03 -4.55 -5.25
CA ILE A 98 -14.76 -3.82 -5.30
C ILE A 98 -14.17 -3.60 -3.90
N LYS A 99 -15.01 -3.24 -2.91
CA LYS A 99 -14.57 -3.06 -1.52
C LYS A 99 -14.04 -4.37 -0.92
N LEU A 100 -14.74 -5.49 -1.15
CA LEU A 100 -14.30 -6.81 -0.69
C LEU A 100 -12.99 -7.24 -1.36
N LEU A 101 -12.85 -7.04 -2.68
CA LEU A 101 -11.60 -7.33 -3.39
C LEU A 101 -10.43 -6.51 -2.86
N HIS A 102 -10.65 -5.23 -2.55
CA HIS A 102 -9.60 -4.38 -2.00
C HIS A 102 -9.16 -4.87 -0.61
N GLN A 103 -10.12 -5.21 0.26
CA GLN A 103 -9.82 -5.75 1.59
C GLN A 103 -9.06 -7.09 1.48
N MET A 104 -9.43 -7.97 0.55
CA MET A 104 -8.71 -9.23 0.32
C MET A 104 -7.27 -9.01 -0.17
N ILE A 105 -7.03 -7.96 -0.96
CA ILE A 105 -5.68 -7.60 -1.41
C ILE A 105 -4.86 -7.12 -0.22
N ASP A 106 -5.41 -6.25 0.62
CA ASP A 106 -4.72 -5.72 1.81
C ASP A 106 -4.34 -6.88 2.75
N GLU A 107 -5.30 -7.75 3.10
CA GLU A 107 -5.05 -8.94 3.93
C GLU A 107 -4.04 -9.93 3.31
N SER A 108 -3.97 -9.99 1.98
CA SER A 108 -2.99 -10.83 1.28
C SER A 108 -1.59 -10.22 1.30
N THR A 109 -1.51 -8.88 1.30
CA THR A 109 -0.25 -8.14 1.32
C THR A 109 0.36 -8.22 2.72
N ASP A 110 -0.43 -8.03 3.77
CA ASP A 110 0.01 -8.19 5.16
C ASP A 110 0.61 -9.59 5.41
N LYS A 111 -0.04 -10.63 4.90
CA LYS A 111 0.47 -12.02 5.00
C LYS A 111 1.75 -12.25 4.23
N LEU A 112 1.97 -11.53 3.12
CA LEU A 112 3.21 -11.62 2.36
C LEU A 112 4.36 -10.96 3.14
N ASP A 113 4.10 -9.84 3.79
CA ASP A 113 5.07 -9.14 4.62
C ASP A 113 5.43 -9.96 5.88
N GLU A 114 4.44 -10.59 6.52
CA GLU A 114 4.66 -11.56 7.61
C GLU A 114 5.53 -12.74 7.15
N LEU A 115 5.24 -13.30 5.97
CA LEU A 115 6.02 -14.40 5.40
C LEU A 115 7.44 -13.96 5.03
N GLU A 116 7.62 -12.75 4.52
CA GLU A 116 8.93 -12.21 4.18
C GLU A 116 9.77 -11.95 5.44
N SER A 117 9.15 -11.41 6.49
CA SER A 117 9.76 -11.23 7.81
C SER A 117 10.21 -12.58 8.40
N ALA A 118 9.31 -13.57 8.44
CA ALA A 118 9.62 -14.92 8.93
C ALA A 118 10.73 -15.61 8.11
N LEU A 119 10.80 -15.35 6.81
CA LEU A 119 11.85 -15.89 5.95
C LEU A 119 13.21 -15.21 6.19
N ASN A 120 13.22 -13.91 6.49
CA ASN A 120 14.44 -13.17 6.82
C ASN A 120 15.01 -13.61 8.18
N ASP A 121 14.14 -13.84 9.15
CA ASP A 121 14.52 -14.40 10.45
C ASP A 121 15.08 -15.84 10.31
N ALA A 122 14.49 -16.65 9.43
CA ALA A 122 14.99 -17.99 9.13
C ALA A 122 16.32 -17.98 8.33
N ALA A 123 16.54 -16.98 7.47
CA ALA A 123 17.77 -16.82 6.68
C ALA A 123 18.96 -16.28 7.49
N ALA A 124 18.72 -15.70 8.68
CA ALA A 124 19.76 -15.36 9.65
C ALA A 124 20.43 -16.62 10.27
N VAL A 125 19.87 -17.81 10.05
CA VAL A 125 20.50 -19.10 10.36
C VAL A 125 21.29 -19.59 9.15
N PRO A 126 22.62 -19.81 9.25
CA PRO A 126 23.45 -20.18 8.12
C PRO A 126 23.11 -21.60 7.66
N THR A 127 22.30 -21.72 6.61
CA THR A 127 21.91 -23.02 6.08
C THR A 127 22.51 -23.21 4.70
N ASN A 128 23.47 -24.14 4.61
CA ASN A 128 24.26 -24.55 3.43
C ASN A 128 23.44 -25.24 2.32
N ALA A 129 22.30 -24.70 1.91
CA ALA A 129 21.46 -25.28 0.87
C ALA A 129 21.14 -24.28 -0.23
N SER A 130 21.75 -24.48 -1.39
CA SER A 130 21.60 -23.70 -2.61
C SER A 130 20.24 -23.94 -3.27
N LEU A 131 19.19 -23.32 -2.72
CA LEU A 131 17.99 -22.95 -3.46
C LEU A 131 17.90 -21.43 -3.41
N THR A 132 18.06 -20.78 -4.56
CA THR A 132 18.06 -19.32 -4.62
C THR A 132 16.73 -18.78 -4.10
N ARG A 133 16.78 -17.75 -3.23
CA ARG A 133 15.65 -17.10 -2.54
C ARG A 133 14.42 -16.89 -3.44
N ARG A 134 14.64 -16.50 -4.71
CA ARG A 134 13.58 -16.35 -5.73
C ARG A 134 12.84 -17.65 -6.10
N GLN A 135 13.51 -18.81 -6.10
CA GLN A 135 12.92 -20.10 -6.43
C GLN A 135 12.03 -20.64 -5.30
N LEU A 136 12.40 -20.37 -4.05
CA LEU A 136 11.60 -20.69 -2.86
C LEU A 136 10.31 -19.90 -2.81
N VAL A 137 10.39 -18.57 -2.99
CA VAL A 137 9.22 -17.68 -3.04
C VAL A 137 8.26 -18.10 -4.16
N LYS A 138 8.77 -18.32 -5.38
CA LYS A 138 7.92 -18.71 -6.53
C LYS A 138 7.25 -20.08 -6.33
N ARG A 139 7.83 -20.96 -5.52
CA ARG A 139 7.26 -22.28 -5.20
C ARG A 139 6.22 -22.18 -4.08
N ALA A 140 6.48 -21.37 -3.04
CA ALA A 140 5.54 -21.12 -1.95
C ALA A 140 4.27 -20.42 -2.46
N SER A 141 4.39 -19.34 -3.25
CA SER A 141 3.24 -18.64 -3.82
C SER A 141 2.40 -19.53 -4.73
N ARG A 142 3.04 -20.44 -5.50
CA ARG A 142 2.31 -21.42 -6.34
C ARG A 142 1.57 -22.49 -5.54
N MET A 143 2.04 -22.83 -4.34
CA MET A 143 1.36 -23.79 -3.47
C MET A 143 0.17 -23.14 -2.77
N MET A 144 0.35 -21.93 -2.21
CA MET A 144 -0.75 -21.20 -1.56
C MET A 144 -1.89 -20.87 -2.53
N LEU A 145 -1.59 -20.40 -3.74
CA LEU A 145 -2.62 -20.16 -4.76
C LEU A 145 -3.37 -21.46 -5.12
N LYS A 146 -2.66 -22.59 -5.24
CA LYS A 146 -3.32 -23.89 -5.50
C LYS A 146 -4.23 -24.33 -4.36
N GLU A 147 -3.84 -24.06 -3.13
CA GLU A 147 -4.57 -24.49 -1.94
C GLU A 147 -5.82 -23.62 -1.72
N GLN A 148 -5.70 -22.30 -1.89
CA GLN A 148 -6.83 -21.37 -1.86
C GLN A 148 -7.84 -21.66 -2.99
N PHE A 149 -7.38 -21.93 -4.21
CA PHE A 149 -8.27 -22.34 -5.31
C PHE A 149 -8.96 -23.69 -5.05
N ARG A 150 -8.27 -24.64 -4.40
CA ARG A 150 -8.84 -25.94 -4.06
C ARG A 150 -9.93 -25.82 -3.00
N HIS A 151 -9.73 -24.99 -1.98
CA HIS A 151 -10.74 -24.71 -0.97
C HIS A 151 -11.96 -23.99 -1.56
N ALA A 152 -11.75 -22.94 -2.36
CA ALA A 152 -12.82 -22.22 -3.03
C ALA A 152 -13.66 -23.12 -3.97
N TRP A 153 -13.01 -24.09 -4.65
CA TRP A 153 -13.71 -25.02 -5.52
C TRP A 153 -14.53 -26.07 -4.75
N LEU A 154 -14.00 -26.60 -3.64
CA LEU A 154 -14.71 -27.56 -2.79
C LEU A 154 -15.94 -26.92 -2.10
N ASP A 155 -15.84 -25.66 -1.68
CA ASP A 155 -16.98 -24.94 -1.08
C ASP A 155 -18.07 -24.58 -2.10
N SER A 156 -17.71 -24.40 -3.38
CA SER A 156 -18.70 -24.23 -4.47
C SER A 156 -19.37 -25.55 -4.91
N SER A 157 -18.80 -26.69 -4.54
CA SER A 157 -19.28 -28.03 -4.94
C SER A 157 -20.27 -28.64 -3.93
N SER A 158 -20.43 -28.03 -2.74
CA SER A 158 -21.28 -28.52 -1.66
C SER A 158 -22.67 -27.85 -1.61
N ILE A 159 -22.98 -26.97 -2.57
CA ILE A 159 -24.29 -26.30 -2.74
C ILE A 159 -25.05 -26.93 -3.93
N GLY A 160 -24.93 -28.24 -4.11
CA GLY A 160 -25.66 -29.03 -5.12
C GLY A 160 -26.52 -30.10 -4.49
#